data_AF-A0A8A2UD83-F1
#
_entry.id   AF-A0A8A2UD83-F1
#
_cell.length_a   1.000
_cell.length_b   1.000
_cell.length_c   1.000
_cell.angle_alpha   90.00
_cell.angle_beta   90.00
_cell.angle_gamma   90.00
#
_symmetry.space_group_name_H-M   'P 1'
#
loop_
_entity.id
_entity.type
_entity.pdbx_description
1 polymer ?
#
loop_
_entity_poly.entity_id
_entity_poly.type
_entity_poly.pdbx_seq_one_letter_code
_entity_poly.pdbx_strand_id
1 'polypeptide(L)' 'MNGVLNETTNKIHKYESGQSDFQTSCGATSHVAHEHLRLVPVEQAIDGADADRCGRCFDEGGGY' A
#
# COMPACT_ATOMS: atom_id res chain seq x y z
N MET A 1 -1.31 -8.93 7.13
CA MET A 1 -1.86 -7.54 7.07
C MET A 1 -2.18 -7.20 5.62
N ASN A 2 -3.29 -6.49 5.37
CA ASN A 2 -3.66 -6.08 4.00
C ASN A 2 -2.96 -4.78 3.62
N GLY A 3 -2.55 -4.68 2.36
CA GLY A 3 -2.00 -3.49 1.74
C GLY A 3 -2.75 -3.15 0.47
N VAL A 4 -2.64 -1.89 0.05
CA VAL A 4 -3.12 -1.42 -1.25
C VAL A 4 -1.91 -1.35 -2.16
N LEU A 5 -1.82 -2.24 -3.15
CA LEU A 5 -0.86 -2.16 -4.24
C LEU A 5 -1.33 -1.08 -5.21
N ASN A 6 -0.50 -0.06 -5.35
CA ASN A 6 -0.62 0.92 -6.40
C ASN A 6 0.14 0.40 -7.63
N GLU A 7 -0.61 -0.09 -8.63
CA GLU A 7 -0.03 -0.63 -9.87
C GLU A 7 0.61 0.47 -10.74
N THR A 8 0.27 1.74 -10.52
CA THR A 8 0.87 2.88 -11.24
C THR A 8 2.31 3.14 -10.80
N THR A 9 2.59 2.98 -9.50
CA THR A 9 3.93 3.25 -8.93
C THR A 9 4.65 1.98 -8.48
N ASN A 10 3.99 0.83 -8.61
CA ASN A 10 4.42 -0.46 -8.10
C ASN A 10 4.80 -0.42 -6.62
N LYS A 11 3.98 0.28 -5.82
CA LYS A 11 4.19 0.44 -4.38
C LYS A 11 3.02 -0.06 -3.57
N ILE A 12 3.33 -0.75 -2.49
CA ILE A 12 2.37 -1.24 -1.51
C ILE A 12 2.22 -0.19 -0.43
N HIS A 13 0.99 0.20 -0.16
CA HIS A 13 0.62 1.12 0.90
C HIS A 13 -0.16 0.35 1.98
N LYS A 14 -0.03 0.76 3.25
CA LYS A 14 -0.74 0.10 4.34
C LYS A 14 -2.22 0.44 4.25
N TYR A 15 -3.08 -0.59 4.15
CA TYR A 15 -4.53 -0.40 4.11
C TYR A 15 -5.04 -0.10 5.52
N GLU A 16 -5.70 1.06 5.68
CA GLU A 16 -6.36 1.43 6.93
C GLU A 16 -7.77 0.84 6.93
N SER A 17 -7.94 -0.27 7.63
CA SER A 17 -9.23 -0.95 7.79
C SER A 17 -10.14 -0.15 8.74
N GLY A 18 -10.67 0.97 8.27
CA GLY A 18 -11.53 1.87 9.04
C GLY A 18 -12.19 2.99 8.23
N GLN A 19 -11.74 3.20 7.00
CA GLN A 19 -12.36 4.16 6.07
C GLN A 19 -12.92 3.40 4.86
N SER A 20 -14.08 3.83 4.36
CA SER A 20 -14.88 3.09 3.36
C SER A 20 -14.29 3.05 1.96
N ASP A 21 -13.37 3.97 1.66
CA ASP A 21 -12.63 4.03 0.41
C ASP A 21 -11.23 3.49 0.65
N PHE A 22 -10.51 3.06 -0.40
CA PHE A 22 -9.15 2.49 -0.36
C PHE A 22 -8.08 3.50 0.11
N GLN A 23 -8.31 4.06 1.29
CA GLN A 23 -7.51 5.06 1.95
C GLN A 23 -6.37 4.37 2.65
N THR A 24 -5.22 4.92 2.37
CA THR A 24 -3.95 4.49 2.93
C THR A 24 -3.48 5.60 3.84
N SER A 25 -2.82 5.26 4.94
CA SER A 25 -2.36 6.24 5.93
C SER A 25 -1.46 7.33 5.31
N CYS A 26 -0.74 6.99 4.23
CA CYS A 26 0.13 7.89 3.50
C CYS A 26 -0.59 8.76 2.42
N GLY A 27 -1.88 8.55 2.16
CA GLY A 27 -2.72 9.36 1.26
C GLY A 27 -2.34 9.30 -0.23
N ALA A 28 -1.31 8.53 -0.59
CA ALA A 28 -0.78 8.45 -1.94
C ALA A 28 -1.77 7.82 -2.94
N THR A 29 -2.72 7.02 -2.43
CA THR A 29 -3.77 6.38 -3.22
C THR A 29 -5.00 7.26 -3.43
N SER A 30 -5.10 8.43 -2.77
CA SER A 30 -6.27 9.30 -2.85
C SER A 30 -6.52 9.90 -4.25
N HIS A 31 -5.49 10.03 -5.08
CA HIS A 31 -5.61 10.51 -6.46
C HIS A 31 -5.52 9.39 -7.50
N VAL A 32 -5.38 8.14 -7.07
CA VAL A 32 -5.21 6.99 -7.96
C VAL A 32 -6.59 6.34 -8.13
N ALA A 33 -6.96 6.04 -9.38
CA ALA A 33 -8.23 5.39 -9.65
C ALA A 33 -8.25 3.99 -9.02
N HIS A 34 -9.41 3.58 -8.50
CA HIS A 34 -9.59 2.26 -7.86
C HIS A 34 -9.23 1.09 -8.78
N GLU A 35 -9.28 1.27 -10.10
CA GLU A 35 -8.85 0.26 -11.07
C GLU A 35 -7.35 -0.03 -11.04
N HIS A 36 -6.53 0.93 -10.59
CA HIS A 36 -5.09 0.80 -10.44
C HIS A 36 -4.68 0.52 -8.98
N LEU A 37 -5.66 0.33 -8.10
CA LEU A 37 -5.47 0.04 -6.69
C LEU A 37 -6.00 -1.35 -6.39
N ARG A 38 -5.11 -2.23 -5.95
CA ARG A 38 -5.47 -3.61 -5.62
C ARG A 38 -5.24 -3.88 -4.15
N LEU A 39 -6.30 -4.30 -3.45
CA LEU A 39 -6.17 -4.83 -2.10
C LEU A 39 -5.48 -6.20 -2.18
N VAL A 40 -4.27 -6.28 -1.63
CA VAL A 40 -3.45 -7.49 -1.64
C VAL A 40 -2.81 -7.70 -0.27
N PRO A 41 -2.55 -8.94 0.16
CA PRO A 41 -1.74 -9.20 1.34
C PRO A 41 -0.34 -8.63 1.10
N VAL A 42 0.17 -7.83 2.03
CA VAL A 42 1.50 -7.19 1.89
C VAL A 42 2.57 -8.24 1.64
N GLU A 43 2.53 -9.34 2.37
CA GLU A 43 3.47 -10.47 2.26
C GLU A 43 3.45 -11.09 0.85
N GLN A 44 2.26 -11.30 0.28
CA GLN A 44 2.11 -11.87 -1.07
C GLN A 44 2.56 -10.89 -2.16
N ALA A 45 2.34 -9.59 -1.96
CA ALA A 45 2.70 -8.57 -2.94
C ALA A 45 4.22 -8.33 -3.00
N ILE A 46 4.93 -8.45 -1.89
CA ILE A 46 6.39 -8.36 -1.86
C ILE A 46 7.01 -9.59 -2.52
N ASP A 47 6.46 -10.78 -2.24
CA ASP A 47 7.01 -12.05 -2.74
C ASP A 47 6.66 -12.30 -4.22
N GLY A 48 5.46 -11.91 -4.66
CA GLY A 48 4.92 -12.25 -5.97
C GLY A 48 4.82 -11.12 -6.99
N ALA A 49 4.80 -9.85 -6.56
CA ALA A 49 4.58 -8.70 -7.47
C ALA A 49 5.80 -7.79 -7.66
N ASP A 50 6.94 -8.11 -7.05
CA ASP A 50 8.15 -7.27 -7.02
C ASP A 50 7.83 -5.83 -6.58
N ALA A 51 6.85 -5.68 -5.69
CA ALA A 51 6.31 -4.39 -5.31
C ALA A 51 6.97 -3.85 -4.06
N ASP A 52 7.32 -2.56 -4.09
CA ASP A 52 8.03 -1.89 -2.99
C ASP A 52 7.07 -1.47 -1.88
N ARG A 53 7.46 -1.68 -0.62
CA ARG A 53 6.72 -1.11 0.51
C ARG A 53 6.88 0.41 0.54
N CYS A 54 5.77 1.12 0.67
CA CYS A 54 5.79 2.55 0.88
C CYS A 54 6.44 2.83 2.24
N GLY A 55 7.63 3.45 2.22
CA GLY A 55 8.33 3.89 3.42
C GLY A 55 7.35 4.59 4.37
N ARG A 56 6.69 5.68 3.99
CA ARG A 56 5.76 6.37 4.91
C ARG A 56 4.66 5.51 5.58
N CYS A 57 4.21 4.44 4.91
CA CYS A 57 3.19 3.53 5.43
C CYS A 57 3.77 2.33 6.20
N PHE A 58 5.04 1.96 5.96
CA PHE A 58 5.74 0.79 6.51
C PHE A 58 7.09 1.12 7.17
N ASP A 59 7.41 2.41 7.35
CA ASP A 59 8.53 2.96 8.11
C ASP A 59 8.14 2.79 9.58
N GLU A 60 8.17 1.53 10.02
CA GLU A 60 8.41 1.23 11.42
C GLU A 60 9.84 1.67 11.67
N GLY A 61 9.99 2.87 12.27
CA GLY A 61 11.25 3.55 12.49
C GLY A 61 12.39 2.63 12.92
N GLY A 62 13.16 2.17 11.93
CA GLY A 62 14.48 1.58 12.11
C GLY A 62 15.53 2.67 12.19
N GLY A 63 15.32 3.64 13.09
CA GLY A 63 16.34 4.61 13.47
C GLY A 63 17.21 4.00 14.57
N TYR A 64 18.47 3.78 14.24
CA TYR A 64 19.58 3.34 15.10
C TYR A 64 19.74 4.16 16.39
#